data_AF-A0A2U1EU40-F1
#
_entry.id   AF-A0A2U1EU40-F1
#
_cell.length_a   1.000
_cell.length_b   1.000
_cell.length_c   1.000
_cell.angle_alpha   90.00
_cell.angle_beta   90.00
_cell.angle_gamma   90.00
#
_symmetry.space_group_name_H-M   'P 1'
#
loop_
_entity.id
_entity.type
_entity.pdbx_description
1 polymer ?
#
loop_
_entity_poly.entity_id
_entity_poly.type
_entity_poly.pdbx_seq_one_letter_code
_entity_poly.pdbx_strand_id
1 'polypeptide(L)'
;MASRTTRLHDRNTKKAHYERLGVPAYWLLDPEGEGALEVLELDADGRYVIAAAAAGDETVQRERPFPVAVSPARLLDGLRR
;
A
#
# COMPACT_ATOMS: atom_id res chain seq x y z
N MET A 1 3.22 14.29 15.94
CA MET A 1 4.20 14.04 14.86
C MET A 1 4.87 12.69 15.11
N ALA A 2 4.60 11.67 14.28
CA ALA A 2 5.35 10.41 14.34
C ALA A 2 6.61 10.56 13.48
N SER A 3 7.78 10.33 14.08
CA SER A 3 9.08 10.48 13.42
C SER A 3 9.24 9.52 12.24
N ARG A 4 9.93 9.98 11.19
CA ARG A 4 10.15 9.27 9.91
C ARG A 4 10.74 7.85 10.10
N THR A 5 11.48 7.64 11.18
CA THR A 5 12.12 6.37 11.55
C THR A 5 11.14 5.35 12.15
N THR A 6 10.10 5.81 12.86
CA THR A 6 9.06 4.95 13.43
C THR A 6 8.14 4.42 12.31
N ARG A 7 7.86 5.25 11.29
CA ARG A 7 7.08 4.85 10.11
C ARG A 7 7.75 3.71 9.34
N LEU A 8 9.07 3.74 9.17
CA LEU A 8 9.83 2.70 8.45
C LEU A 8 9.92 1.38 9.23
N HIS A 9 10.23 1.44 10.53
CA HIS A 9 10.29 0.23 11.35
C HIS A 9 8.93 -0.45 11.51
N ASP A 10 7.88 0.34 11.79
CA ASP A 10 6.50 -0.17 11.90
C ASP A 10 6.04 -0.86 10.59
N ARG A 11 6.42 -0.28 9.44
CA ARG A 11 6.09 -0.84 8.12
C ARG A 11 6.72 -2.21 7.90
N ASN A 12 7.98 -2.40 8.28
CA ASN A 12 8.68 -3.68 8.10
C ASN A 12 8.17 -4.77 9.06
N THR A 13 7.92 -4.43 10.33
CA THR A 13 7.40 -5.40 11.31
C THR A 13 5.98 -5.84 10.95
N LYS A 14 5.10 -4.92 10.54
CA LYS A 14 3.74 -5.25 10.10
C LYS A 14 3.73 -6.06 8.80
N LYS A 15 4.59 -5.70 7.83
CA LYS A 15 4.73 -6.45 6.58
C LYS A 15 5.07 -7.92 6.87
N ALA A 16 6.11 -8.18 7.66
CA ALA A 16 6.51 -9.55 8.00
C ALA A 16 5.43 -10.32 8.80
N HIS A 17 4.66 -9.61 9.64
CA HIS A 17 3.56 -10.23 10.38
C HIS A 17 2.40 -10.64 9.46
N TYR A 18 1.94 -9.74 8.57
CA TYR A 18 0.85 -10.03 7.65
C TYR A 18 1.22 -11.06 6.58
N GLU A 19 2.48 -11.07 6.14
CA GLU A 19 3.03 -12.08 5.24
C GLU A 19 2.91 -13.47 5.87
N ARG A 20 3.38 -13.61 7.12
CA ARG A 20 3.25 -14.86 7.89
C ARG A 20 1.81 -15.29 8.14
N LEU A 21 0.87 -14.35 8.18
CA LEU A 21 -0.56 -14.64 8.34
C LEU A 21 -1.26 -14.95 7.01
N GLY A 22 -0.57 -14.85 5.88
CA GLY A 22 -1.15 -15.16 4.56
C GLY A 22 -2.14 -14.11 4.06
N VAL A 23 -2.02 -12.84 4.50
CA VAL A 23 -2.91 -11.77 4.03
C VAL A 23 -2.63 -11.50 2.54
N PRO A 24 -3.59 -11.71 1.62
CA PRO A 24 -3.31 -11.83 0.19
C PRO A 24 -2.91 -10.52 -0.50
N ALA A 25 -3.29 -9.37 0.09
CA ALA A 25 -2.98 -8.04 -0.41
C ALA A 25 -2.67 -7.10 0.76
N TYR A 26 -1.56 -6.36 0.68
CA TYR A 26 -1.13 -5.37 1.66
C TYR A 26 -0.80 -4.06 0.96
N TRP A 27 -1.56 -3.01 1.25
CA TRP A 27 -1.49 -1.74 0.54
C TRP A 27 -0.90 -0.67 1.46
N LEU A 28 0.11 0.04 0.96
CA LEU A 28 0.81 1.10 1.66
C LEU A 28 0.54 2.43 0.96
N LEU A 29 -0.22 3.30 1.61
CA LEU A 29 -0.49 4.67 1.15
C LEU A 29 0.35 5.64 1.96
N ASP A 30 1.28 6.34 1.30
CA ASP A 30 1.98 7.50 1.85
C ASP A 30 1.21 8.77 1.45
N PRO A 31 0.64 9.53 2.41
CA PRO A 31 -0.16 10.71 2.11
C PRO A 31 0.67 11.98 1.80
N GLU A 32 1.99 11.94 1.96
CA GLU A 32 2.88 13.08 1.75
C GLU A 32 2.92 13.49 0.26
N GLY A 33 3.11 14.79 -0.01
CA GLY A 33 3.16 15.32 -1.39
C GLY A 33 1.85 15.10 -2.17
N GLU A 34 1.96 14.57 -3.39
CA GLU A 34 0.80 14.20 -4.22
C GLU A 34 0.18 12.84 -3.80
N GLY A 35 0.81 12.13 -2.86
CA GLY A 35 0.43 10.80 -2.42
C GLY A 35 1.09 9.70 -3.25
N ALA A 36 1.45 8.59 -2.59
CA ALA A 36 2.03 7.41 -3.24
C ALA A 36 1.42 6.12 -2.69
N LEU A 37 1.08 5.19 -3.58
CA LEU A 37 0.55 3.89 -3.26
C LEU A 37 1.53 2.80 -3.70
N GLU A 38 1.84 1.87 -2.81
CA GLU A 38 2.50 0.59 -3.14
C GLU A 38 1.55 -0.55 -2.75
N VAL A 39 1.26 -1.42 -3.71
CA VAL A 39 0.43 -2.61 -3.49
C VAL A 39 1.30 -3.85 -3.53
N LEU A 40 1.32 -4.57 -2.42
CA LEU A 40 2.01 -5.83 -2.28
C LEU A 40 1.00 -6.97 -2.28
N GLU A 41 1.32 -8.04 -3.00
CA GLU A 41 0.53 -9.28 -3.03
C GLU A 41 1.43 -10.47 -2.75
N LEU A 42 0.86 -11.51 -2.15
CA LEU A 42 1.58 -12.76 -1.94
C LEU A 42 1.74 -13.49 -3.27
N ASP A 43 2.99 -13.83 -3.59
CA ASP A 43 3.34 -14.73 -4.69
C ASP A 43 3.03 -16.19 -4.33
N ALA A 44 3.40 -17.11 -5.23
CA ALA A 44 3.20 -18.54 -5.03
C ALA A 44 3.95 -19.12 -3.81
N ASP A 45 5.02 -18.45 -3.36
CA ASP A 45 5.82 -18.84 -2.20
C ASP A 45 5.34 -18.17 -0.90
N GLY A 46 4.22 -17.43 -0.96
CA GLY A 46 3.68 -16.71 0.19
C GLY A 46 4.53 -15.50 0.60
N ARG A 47 5.25 -14.88 -0.33
CA ARG A 47 6.06 -13.69 -0.10
C ARG A 47 5.45 -12.47 -0.78
N TYR A 48 5.52 -11.33 -0.09
CA TYR A 48 5.04 -10.08 -0.65
C TYR A 48 5.97 -9.55 -1.74
N VAL A 49 5.43 -9.47 -2.96
CA VAL A 49 6.02 -8.78 -4.11
C VAL A 49 5.22 -7.52 -4.43
N ILE A 50 5.88 -6.51 -5.01
CA ILE A 50 5.19 -5.30 -5.48
C ILE A 50 4.38 -5.68 -6.73
N ALA A 51 3.06 -5.70 -6.59
CA ALA A 51 2.13 -5.91 -7.69
C ALA A 51 1.85 -4.61 -8.46
N ALA A 52 1.97 -3.44 -7.81
CA ALA A 52 2.09 -2.14 -8.47
C ALA A 52 2.50 -1.02 -7.53
N ALA A 53 2.85 0.11 -8.16
CA ALA A 53 2.93 1.41 -7.55
C ALA A 53 2.16 2.44 -8.38
N ALA A 54 1.68 3.50 -7.73
CA ALA A 54 1.07 4.66 -8.37
C ALA A 54 1.39 5.91 -7.54
N ALA A 55 1.56 7.06 -8.20
CA ALA A 55 1.71 8.36 -7.54
C ALA A 55 0.67 9.37 -8.03
N GLY A 56 0.22 10.26 -7.15
CA GLY A 56 -0.73 11.31 -7.50
C GLY A 56 -2.02 10.79 -8.15
N ASP A 57 -2.31 11.28 -9.35
CA ASP A 57 -3.49 10.90 -10.13
C ASP A 57 -3.33 9.61 -10.94
N GLU A 58 -2.15 8.98 -10.93
CA GLU A 58 -1.94 7.71 -11.61
C GLU A 58 -2.91 6.65 -11.07
N THR A 59 -3.55 5.93 -11.99
CA THR A 59 -4.53 4.91 -11.67
C THR A 59 -3.97 3.52 -11.93
N VAL A 60 -4.08 2.63 -10.95
CA VAL A 60 -3.74 1.21 -11.09
C VAL A 60 -4.98 0.35 -10.95
N GLN A 61 -5.10 -0.64 -11.83
CA GLN A 61 -6.09 -1.72 -11.70
C GLN A 61 -5.52 -2.79 -10.78
N ARG A 62 -6.27 -3.19 -9.76
CA ARG A 62 -5.95 -4.25 -8.81
C ARG A 62 -7.04 -5.30 -8.88
N GLU A 63 -6.67 -6.58 -8.87
CA GLU A 63 -7.66 -7.68 -8.82
C GLU A 63 -7.97 -8.12 -7.38
N ARG A 64 -7.11 -7.73 -6.42
CA ARG A 64 -7.24 -8.05 -5.00
C ARG A 64 -7.41 -6.79 -4.17
N PRO A 65 -8.20 -6.82 -3.09
CA PRO A 65 -9.00 -7.96 -2.63
C PRO A 65 -10.22 -8.28 -3.51
N PHE A 66 -10.59 -7.35 -4.39
CA PHE A 66 -11.55 -7.49 -5.48
C PHE A 66 -11.14 -6.55 -6.62
N PRO A 67 -11.68 -6.72 -7.84
CA PRO A 67 -11.38 -5.84 -8.96
C PRO A 67 -11.69 -4.37 -8.65
N VAL A 68 -10.67 -3.51 -8.66
CA VAL A 68 -10.81 -2.09 -8.33
C VAL A 68 -9.75 -1.24 -9.03
N ALA A 69 -10.17 -0.06 -9.49
CA ALA A 69 -9.29 0.99 -10.00
C ALA A 69 -9.05 2.02 -8.90
N VAL A 70 -7.78 2.32 -8.60
CA VAL A 70 -7.43 3.25 -7.51
C VAL A 70 -6.34 4.23 -7.93
N SER A 71 -6.48 5.47 -7.44
CA SER A 71 -5.47 6.53 -7.51
C SER A 71 -5.18 7.05 -6.09
N PRO A 72 -3.91 7.28 -5.71
CA PRO A 72 -3.54 7.85 -4.42
C PRO A 72 -4.24 9.19 -4.13
N ALA A 73 -4.23 10.13 -5.09
CA ALA A 73 -4.85 11.45 -4.91
C ALA A 73 -6.34 11.33 -4.56
N ARG A 74 -7.07 10.49 -5.28
CA ARG A 74 -8.50 10.25 -5.03
C ARG A 74 -8.80 9.61 -3.68
N LEU A 75 -7.95 8.70 -3.21
CA LEU A 75 -8.07 8.13 -1.87
C LEU A 75 -7.83 9.17 -0.77
N LEU A 76 -6.97 10.15 -1.03
CA LEU A 76 -6.60 11.20 -0.07
C LEU A 76 -7.56 12.39 -0.07
N ASP A 77 -8.40 12.57 -1.10
CA ASP A 77 -9.41 13.65 -1.19
C ASP A 77 -10.28 13.76 0.08
N GLY A 78 -10.65 12.62 0.68
CA GLY A 78 -11.48 12.58 1.89
C GLY A 78 -10.75 12.94 3.20
N LEU A 79 -9.41 12.96 3.20
CA LEU A 79 -8.58 13.19 4.39
C LEU A 79 -8.03 14.61 4.47
N ARG A 80 -8.01 15.37 3.37
CA ARG A 80 -7.42 16.72 3.27
C ARG A 80 -8.40 17.85 3.58
N ARG A 81 -9.45 17.58 4.37
CA ARG A 81 -10.53 18.55 4.67
C ARG A 81 -10.20 19.50 5.82
#